data_AF-A0A7U9T6Q8-F1
#
_entry.id   AF-A0A7U9T6Q8-F1
#
_cell.length_a   1.000
_cell.length_b   1.000
_cell.length_c   1.000
_cell.angle_alpha   90.00
_cell.angle_beta   90.00
_cell.angle_gamma   90.00
#
_symmetry.space_group_name_H-M   'P 1'
#
loop_
_entity.id
_entity.type
_entity.pdbx_description
1 polymer ?
#
loop_
_entity_poly.entity_id
_entity_poly.type
_entity_poly.pdbx_seq_one_letter_code
_entity_poly.pdbx_strand_id
1 'polypeptide(L)'
;MECCVIEMRSELTNRVHTVVDDCIVKKVLKNGTADIGEKYLKAIGECASDYTDKIIRKLREYGYNEELAKLHFLGGGAMLMKHFAKLDQNKVRFIEDIHANAKGYEYLSNQRRLRNIRRG
;
A
#
# COMPACT_ATOMS: atom_id res chain seq x y z
N MET A 1 -3.38 5.90 -6.93
CA MET A 1 -1.91 5.93 -6.73
C MET A 1 -1.33 7.33 -6.93
N GLU A 2 -2.03 8.25 -7.60
CA GLU A 2 -1.53 9.62 -7.81
C GLU A 2 -1.37 10.41 -6.50
N CYS A 3 -2.27 10.29 -5.52
CA CYS A 3 -2.15 11.05 -4.26
C CYS A 3 -0.88 10.73 -3.45
N CYS A 4 -0.49 9.45 -3.33
CA CYS A 4 0.75 9.09 -2.62
C CYS A 4 1.98 9.65 -3.33
N VAL A 5 2.00 9.57 -4.66
CA VAL A 5 3.15 9.99 -5.47
C VAL A 5 3.28 11.51 -5.48
N ILE A 6 2.16 12.24 -5.49
CA ILE A 6 2.15 13.72 -5.40
C ILE A 6 2.66 14.19 -4.03
N GLU A 7 2.17 13.62 -2.93
CA GLU A 7 2.63 13.98 -1.57
C GLU A 7 4.13 13.67 -1.41
N MET A 8 4.56 12.48 -1.82
CA MET A 8 5.98 12.10 -1.79
C MET A 8 6.84 13.00 -2.69
N ARG A 9 6.38 13.35 -3.89
CA ARG A 9 7.12 14.25 -4.79
C ARG A 9 7.33 15.63 -4.19
N SER A 10 6.31 16.21 -3.57
CA SER A 10 6.42 17.50 -2.89
C SER A 10 7.49 17.45 -1.81
N GLU A 11 7.47 16.39 -1.00
CA GLU A 11 8.40 16.21 0.11
C GLU A 11 9.83 15.89 -0.36
N LEU A 12 9.98 15.09 -1.42
CA LEU A 12 11.25 14.82 -2.09
C LEU A 12 11.87 16.06 -2.74
N THR A 13 11.05 16.88 -3.41
CA THR A 13 11.51 18.12 -4.04
C THR A 13 12.04 19.08 -2.98
N ASN A 14 11.41 19.14 -1.81
CA ASN A 14 11.88 19.93 -0.68
C ASN A 14 13.20 19.41 -0.10
N ARG A 15 13.42 18.09 -0.05
CA ARG A 15 14.64 17.49 0.54
C ARG A 15 15.83 17.46 -0.41
N VAL A 16 15.60 17.23 -1.71
CA VAL A 16 16.67 16.94 -2.69
C VAL A 16 16.82 18.07 -3.73
N HIS A 17 15.94 19.07 -3.70
CA HIS A 17 15.94 20.24 -4.60
C HIS A 17 16.02 19.88 -6.09
N THR A 18 15.56 18.68 -6.45
CA THR A 18 15.61 18.13 -7.81
C THR A 18 14.31 17.39 -8.10
N VAL A 19 13.77 17.55 -9.31
CA VAL A 19 12.59 16.82 -9.76
C VAL A 19 13.00 15.39 -10.13
N VAL A 20 12.42 14.40 -9.46
CA VAL A 20 12.60 12.98 -9.77
C VAL A 20 11.42 12.48 -10.60
N ASP A 21 11.72 11.67 -11.62
CA ASP A 21 10.71 11.07 -12.50
C ASP A 21 9.76 10.14 -11.71
N ASP A 22 8.47 10.22 -12.01
CA ASP A 22 7.44 9.40 -11.38
C ASP A 22 7.66 7.92 -11.59
N CYS A 23 8.19 7.52 -12.75
CA CYS A 23 8.50 6.14 -13.05
C CYS A 23 9.56 5.60 -12.08
N ILE A 24 10.56 6.42 -11.75
CA ILE A 24 11.60 6.06 -10.79
C ILE A 24 11.00 5.94 -9.38
N VAL A 25 10.22 6.95 -8.95
CA VAL A 25 9.55 6.92 -7.64
C VAL A 25 8.66 5.68 -7.55
N LYS A 26 7.76 5.45 -8.51
CA LYS A 26 6.89 4.26 -8.54
C LYS A 26 7.67 2.95 -8.51
N LYS A 27 8.82 2.87 -9.19
CA LYS A 27 9.68 1.68 -9.19
C LYS A 27 10.28 1.43 -7.81
N VAL A 28 10.79 2.47 -7.14
CA VAL A 28 11.28 2.37 -5.75
C VAL A 28 10.17 1.96 -4.80
N LEU A 29 8.98 2.59 -4.89
CA LEU A 29 7.86 2.25 -4.00
C LEU A 29 7.34 0.82 -4.21
N LYS A 30 7.39 0.32 -5.45
CA LYS A 30 6.94 -1.03 -5.79
C LYS A 30 7.95 -2.11 -5.40
N ASN A 31 9.24 -1.88 -5.62
CA ASN A 31 10.29 -2.89 -5.49
C ASN A 31 11.12 -2.74 -4.20
N GLY A 32 10.94 -1.65 -3.46
CA GLY A 32 11.81 -1.25 -2.34
C GLY A 32 13.14 -0.63 -2.76
N THR A 33 13.54 -0.76 -4.03
CA THR A 33 14.82 -0.27 -4.54
C THR A 33 14.75 0.10 -6.03
N ALA A 34 15.71 0.89 -6.50
CA ALA A 34 15.95 1.18 -7.91
C ALA A 34 17.42 1.47 -8.16
N ASP A 35 17.84 1.34 -9.42
CA ASP A 35 19.18 1.69 -9.89
C ASP A 35 19.30 3.21 -10.05
N ILE A 36 19.48 3.90 -8.91
CA ILE A 36 19.63 5.34 -8.78
C ILE A 36 20.65 5.67 -7.69
N GLY A 37 21.17 6.89 -7.69
CA GLY A 37 22.10 7.34 -6.66
C GLY A 37 21.54 7.19 -5.24
N GLU A 38 22.37 6.73 -4.32
CA GLU A 38 22.00 6.38 -2.94
C GLU A 38 21.30 7.53 -2.20
N LYS A 39 21.73 8.78 -2.44
CA LYS A 39 21.09 9.99 -1.91
C LYS A 39 19.59 10.05 -2.24
N TYR A 40 19.22 9.75 -3.49
CA TYR A 40 17.84 9.78 -3.95
C TYR A 40 17.06 8.58 -3.43
N LEU A 41 17.68 7.39 -3.45
CA LEU A 41 17.05 6.19 -2.92
C LEU A 41 16.70 6.35 -1.43
N LYS A 42 17.63 6.89 -0.64
CA LYS A 42 17.42 7.16 0.78
C LYS A 42 16.31 8.19 1.00
N ALA A 43 16.32 9.30 0.27
CA ALA A 43 15.28 10.32 0.39
C ALA A 43 13.88 9.77 0.05
N ILE A 44 13.75 8.96 -1.01
CA ILE A 44 12.48 8.31 -1.38
C ILE A 44 12.05 7.34 -0.28
N GLY A 45 12.99 6.53 0.24
CA GLY A 45 12.72 5.56 1.29
C GLY A 45 12.28 6.20 2.61
N GLU A 46 12.87 7.34 2.99
CA GLU A 46 12.45 8.12 4.16
C GLU A 46 11.03 8.67 3.98
N CYS A 47 10.75 9.34 2.85
CA CYS A 47 9.39 9.83 2.56
C CYS A 47 8.36 8.71 2.51
N ALA A 48 8.73 7.54 1.95
CA ALA A 48 7.87 6.36 1.93
C ALA A 48 7.60 5.84 3.35
N SER A 49 8.62 5.76 4.19
CA SER A 49 8.49 5.34 5.59
C SER A 49 7.59 6.28 6.37
N ASP A 50 7.83 7.59 6.28
CA ASP A 50 7.04 8.64 6.93
C ASP A 50 5.56 8.55 6.52
N TYR A 51 5.30 8.31 5.23
CA TYR A 51 3.94 8.14 4.71
C TYR A 51 3.27 6.87 5.26
N THR A 52 3.98 5.74 5.29
CA THR A 52 3.42 4.50 5.85
C THR A 52 3.17 4.60 7.36
N ASP A 53 4.03 5.32 8.09
CA ASP A 53 3.86 5.57 9.53
C ASP A 53 2.59 6.42 9.78
N LYS A 54 2.30 7.42 8.92
CA LYS A 54 1.02 8.18 8.97
C LYS A 54 -0.19 7.25 8.77
N ILE A 55 -0.11 6.27 7.88
CA ILE A 55 -1.21 5.30 7.64
C ILE A 55 -1.43 4.43 8.87
N ILE A 56 -0.38 3.84 9.44
CA ILE A 56 -0.49 2.98 10.62
C ILE A 56 -1.00 3.77 11.83
N ARG A 57 -0.54 5.00 12.01
CA ARG A 57 -1.05 5.88 13.05
C ARG A 57 -2.56 6.13 12.90
N LYS A 58 -3.02 6.45 11.69
CA LYS A 58 -4.48 6.59 11.44
C LYS A 58 -5.24 5.32 11.74
N LEU A 59 -4.72 4.14 11.37
CA LEU A 59 -5.38 2.87 11.71
C LEU A 59 -5.54 2.72 13.22
N ARG A 60 -4.50 3.05 14.01
CA ARG A 60 -4.56 3.01 15.47
C ARG A 60 -5.54 4.04 16.04
N GLU A 61 -5.61 5.24 15.46
CA GLU A 61 -6.60 6.26 15.83
C GLU A 61 -8.06 5.78 15.60
N TYR A 62 -8.29 4.96 14.56
CA TYR A 62 -9.58 4.31 14.32
C TYR A 62 -9.82 3.04 15.16
N GLY A 63 -8.97 2.75 16.14
CA GLY A 63 -9.14 1.64 17.07
C GLY A 63 -8.54 0.30 16.60
N TYR A 64 -7.67 0.32 15.60
CA TYR A 64 -6.91 -0.88 15.26
C TYR A 64 -6.04 -1.34 16.44
N ASN A 65 -6.22 -2.59 16.86
CA ASN A 65 -5.39 -3.26 17.85
C ASN A 65 -4.82 -4.55 17.23
N GLU A 66 -3.49 -4.63 17.19
CA GLU A 66 -2.72 -5.74 16.61
C GLU A 66 -2.94 -7.09 17.33
N GLU A 67 -3.43 -7.08 18.56
CA GLU A 67 -3.77 -8.28 19.33
C GLU A 67 -5.20 -8.77 19.05
N LEU A 68 -6.10 -7.86 18.66
CA LEU A 68 -7.52 -8.16 18.47
C LEU A 68 -7.86 -8.41 17.00
N ALA A 69 -7.09 -7.85 16.05
CA ALA A 69 -7.40 -7.89 14.63
C ALA A 69 -6.17 -8.23 13.78
N LYS A 70 -6.36 -9.17 12.84
CA LYS A 70 -5.38 -9.44 11.78
C LYS A 70 -5.55 -8.44 10.66
N LEU A 71 -4.44 -7.84 10.22
CA LEU A 71 -4.46 -6.88 9.12
C LEU A 71 -4.12 -7.55 7.79
N HIS A 72 -4.96 -7.29 6.78
CA HIS A 72 -4.79 -7.80 5.43
C HIS A 72 -4.57 -6.63 4.46
N PHE A 73 -3.40 -6.56 3.84
CA PHE A 73 -3.14 -5.59 2.78
C PHE A 73 -3.33 -6.23 1.41
N LEU A 74 -3.99 -5.52 0.50
CA LEU A 74 -4.21 -5.93 -0.88
C LEU A 74 -4.17 -4.72 -1.81
N GLY A 75 -4.00 -4.98 -3.11
CA GLY A 75 -3.95 -3.96 -4.15
C GLY A 75 -2.61 -3.23 -4.26
N GLY A 76 -2.55 -2.19 -5.09
CA GLY A 76 -1.29 -1.53 -5.47
C GLY A 76 -0.55 -0.84 -4.31
N GLY A 77 -1.26 -0.42 -3.25
CA GLY A 77 -0.66 0.16 -2.06
C GLY A 77 -0.05 -0.87 -1.10
N ALA A 78 -0.35 -2.16 -1.28
CA ALA A 78 0.14 -3.21 -0.38
C ALA A 78 1.66 -3.37 -0.45
N MET A 79 2.26 -3.22 -1.65
CA MET A 79 3.71 -3.32 -1.83
C MET A 79 4.46 -2.18 -1.13
N LEU A 80 3.90 -0.96 -1.14
CA LEU A 80 4.44 0.16 -0.39
C LEU A 80 4.50 -0.16 1.11
N MET A 81 3.41 -0.67 1.67
CA MET A 81 3.35 -1.08 3.08
C MET A 81 4.31 -2.24 3.37
N LYS A 82 4.46 -3.19 2.44
CA LYS A 82 5.35 -4.35 2.58
C LYS A 82 6.82 -3.95 2.69
N HIS A 83 7.24 -2.93 1.93
CA HIS A 83 8.64 -2.52 1.85
C HIS A 83 9.05 -1.46 2.87
N PHE A 84 8.16 -0.52 3.21
CA PHE A 84 8.54 0.68 3.98
C PHE A 84 7.85 0.79 5.34
N ALA A 85 6.75 0.08 5.58
CA ALA A 85 6.07 0.15 6.87
C ALA A 85 6.76 -0.72 7.93
N LYS A 86 6.87 -0.18 9.15
CA LYS A 86 7.35 -0.93 10.32
C LYS A 86 6.23 -1.80 10.86
N LEU A 87 6.06 -2.98 10.26
CA LEU A 87 5.02 -3.95 10.59
C LEU A 87 5.61 -5.29 11.04
N ASP A 88 4.96 -5.94 12.00
CA ASP A 88 5.24 -7.35 12.28
C ASP A 88 4.66 -8.21 11.14
N GLN A 89 5.55 -8.69 10.26
CA GLN A 89 5.16 -9.48 9.10
C GLN A 89 4.52 -10.83 9.46
N ASN A 90 4.64 -11.30 10.71
CA ASN A 90 3.95 -12.52 11.15
C ASN A 90 2.47 -12.28 11.48
N LYS A 91 2.10 -11.04 11.82
CA LYS A 91 0.73 -10.65 12.18
C LYS A 91 -0.05 -10.05 11.02
N VAL A 92 0.63 -9.69 9.93
CA VAL A 92 0.07 -9.05 8.76
C VAL A 92 0.14 -9.98 7.56
N ARG A 93 -0.92 -10.00 6.75
CA ARG A 93 -0.95 -10.78 5.50
C ARG A 93 -1.06 -9.87 4.30
N PHE A 94 -0.15 -10.06 3.34
CA PHE A 94 -0.19 -9.41 2.03
C PHE A 94 -0.85 -10.35 1.02
N ILE A 95 -1.90 -9.87 0.36
CA ILE A 95 -2.60 -10.59 -0.71
C ILE A 95 -2.13 -9.98 -2.03
N GLU A 96 -1.30 -10.73 -2.74
CA GLU A 96 -0.66 -10.28 -3.99
C GLU A 96 -1.54 -10.47 -5.23
N ASP A 97 -2.68 -11.16 -5.09
CA ASP A 97 -3.66 -11.31 -6.15
C ASP A 97 -4.33 -9.95 -6.47
N ILE A 98 -3.89 -9.34 -7.57
CA ILE A 98 -4.44 -8.06 -8.05
C ILE A 98 -5.94 -8.12 -8.36
N HIS A 99 -6.49 -9.32 -8.56
CA HIS A 99 -7.91 -9.54 -8.82
C HIS A 99 -8.69 -9.96 -7.58
N ALA A 100 -8.10 -9.93 -6.38
CA ALA A 100 -8.77 -10.35 -5.14
C ALA A 100 -10.16 -9.70 -4.97
N ASN A 101 -10.27 -8.40 -5.24
CA ASN A 101 -11.54 -7.68 -5.18
C ASN A 101 -12.53 -8.15 -6.26
N ALA A 102 -12.07 -8.32 -7.50
CA ALA A 102 -12.91 -8.76 -8.61
C ALA A 102 -13.48 -10.17 -8.36
N LYS A 103 -12.64 -11.11 -7.91
CA LYS A 103 -13.06 -12.45 -7.50
C LYS A 103 -14.07 -12.40 -6.35
N GLY A 104 -13.87 -11.50 -5.39
CA GLY A 104 -14.82 -11.27 -4.31
C GLY A 104 -16.20 -10.81 -4.81
N TYR A 105 -16.22 -9.86 -5.75
CA TYR A 105 -17.47 -9.39 -6.37
C TYR A 105 -18.18 -10.48 -7.17
N GLU A 106 -17.44 -11.24 -7.97
CA GLU A 106 -17.96 -12.38 -8.72
C GLU A 106 -18.60 -13.42 -7.79
N TYR A 107 -17.91 -13.78 -6.71
CA TYR A 107 -18.41 -14.71 -5.71
C TYR A 107 -19.72 -14.22 -5.09
N LEU A 108 -19.76 -12.97 -4.62
CA LEU A 108 -20.95 -12.39 -4.00
C LEU A 108 -22.13 -12.31 -4.98
N SER A 109 -21.86 -11.96 -6.24
CA SER A 109 -22.88 -11.93 -7.31
C SER A 109 -23.47 -13.32 -7.56
N ASN A 110 -22.61 -14.34 -7.69
CA ASN A 110 -23.04 -15.73 -7.88
C ASN A 110 -23.86 -16.24 -6.69
N GLN A 111 -23.46 -15.92 -5.45
CA GLN A 111 -24.24 -16.28 -4.28
C GLN A 111 -25.62 -15.62 -4.23
N ARG A 112 -25.75 -14.38 -4.71
CA ARG A 112 -27.06 -13.70 -4.83
C ARG A 112 -27.93 -14.38 -5.88
N ARG A 113 -27.36 -14.70 -7.05
CA ARG A 113 -28.04 -15.44 -8.12
C ARG A 113 -28.58 -16.78 -7.63
N LEU A 114 -27.75 -17.58 -6.97
CA LEU A 114 -28.16 -18.90 -6.45
C LEU A 114 -29.26 -18.79 -5.39
N ARG A 115 -29.22 -17.76 -4.53
CA ARG A 115 -30.27 -17.51 -3.54
C ARG A 115 -31.61 -17.17 -4.19
N ASN A 116 -31.61 -16.44 -5.29
CA ASN A 116 -32.85 -16.10 -6.01
C ASN A 116 -33.46 -17.33 -6.70
N ILE A 117 -32.62 -18.21 -7.28
CA ILE A 117 -33.09 -19.46 -7.91
C ILE A 117 -33.73 -20.40 -6.88
N ARG A 118 -33.22 -20.45 -5.65
CA ARG A 118 -33.78 -21.30 -4.57
C ARG A 118 -35.07 -20.77 -3.95
N ARG A 119 -35.46 -19.53 -4.26
CA ARG A 119 -36.62 -18.84 -3.69
C ARG A 119 -37.81 -18.75 -4.65
N GLY A 120 -37.60 -19.03 -5.94
CA GLY A 120 -38.66 -19.22 -6.94
C GLY A 120 -38.95 -20.70 -7.12
#